data_AF-A0A1F8JMY4-F1
#
_entry.id   AF-A0A1F8JMY4-F1
#
_cell.length_a   1.000
_cell.length_b   1.000
_cell.length_c   1.000
_cell.angle_alpha   90.00
_cell.angle_beta   90.00
_cell.angle_gamma   90.00
#
_symmetry.space_group_name_H-M   'P 1'
#
loop_
_entity.id
_entity.type
_entity.pdbx_description
1 polymer ?
#
loop_
_entity_poly.entity_id
_entity_poly.type
_entity_poly.pdbx_seq_one_letter_code
_entity_poly.pdbx_strand_id
1 'polypeptide(L)'
;MKKQWPLLLIFLGFVVSCGPTTRIAQAPSVLRQVMGPDDCSLLAEHQPSLLRKIGNHESLELKDLFVLNELGFSPKVMINIIDFTHTKISMDARIVVQMQEEGISFQVITYLIGLCE
;
A
#
# COMPACT_ATOMS: atom_id res chain seq x y z
N MET A 1 -11.73 53.26 41.15
CA MET A 1 -10.49 53.55 40.37
C MET A 1 -10.12 52.29 39.59
N LYS A 2 -9.65 52.38 38.34
CA LYS A 2 -9.42 51.23 37.43
C LYS A 2 -7.96 50.72 37.47
N LYS A 3 -7.81 49.38 37.45
CA LYS A 3 -6.61 48.54 37.15
C LYS A 3 -7.13 47.13 36.77
N GLN A 4 -6.69 46.36 35.76
CA GLN A 4 -5.67 46.53 34.71
C GLN A 4 -4.22 46.65 35.22
N TRP A 5 -3.24 45.82 34.85
CA TRP A 5 -3.04 44.72 33.87
C TRP A 5 -2.14 43.63 34.52
N PRO A 6 -1.54 42.58 33.85
CA PRO A 6 -1.77 41.97 32.52
C PRO A 6 -1.94 40.42 32.54
N LEU A 7 -2.10 39.81 31.36
CA LEU A 7 -1.86 38.37 31.10
C LEU A 7 -0.37 38.02 31.27
N LEU A 8 -0.05 36.84 31.84
CA LEU A 8 0.82 35.79 31.26
C LEU A 8 1.11 34.67 32.28
N LEU A 9 0.93 33.42 31.83
CA LEU A 9 1.56 32.13 32.22
C LEU A 9 0.52 31.01 31.91
N ILE A 10 0.54 30.32 30.77
CA ILE A 10 1.55 29.37 30.23
C ILE A 10 1.61 28.07 31.06
N PHE A 11 1.03 27.01 30.46
CA PHE A 11 1.26 25.56 30.68
C PHE A 11 0.88 25.00 32.07
N LEU A 12 0.10 23.92 32.15
CA LEU A 12 0.62 22.56 31.92
C LEU A 12 -0.49 21.51 31.75
N GLY A 13 -0.23 20.51 30.90
CA GLY A 13 -0.63 19.12 31.17
C GLY A 13 -2.10 18.73 30.98
N PHE A 14 -2.63 18.81 29.75
CA PHE A 14 -3.83 18.04 29.40
C PHE A 14 -3.45 16.55 29.27
N VAL A 15 -3.57 15.80 30.38
CA VAL A 15 -3.30 14.36 30.41
C VAL A 15 -4.48 13.64 29.76
N VAL A 16 -4.32 13.21 28.50
CA VAL A 16 -5.31 12.37 27.81
C VAL A 16 -4.67 11.09 27.30
N SER A 17 -5.17 10.00 27.87
CA SER A 17 -5.22 8.64 27.33
C SER A 17 -3.91 8.01 26.87
N CYS A 18 -3.30 7.22 27.77
CA CYS A 18 -2.41 6.14 27.37
C CYS A 18 -3.24 4.99 26.79
N GLY A 19 -3.28 4.88 25.46
CA GLY A 19 -3.75 3.71 24.74
C GLY A 19 -2.71 3.30 23.70
N PRO A 20 -2.41 2.01 23.51
CA PRO A 20 -1.49 1.56 22.48
C PRO A 20 -2.18 1.60 21.11
N THR A 21 -2.34 2.80 20.56
CA THR A 21 -2.89 3.01 19.21
C THR A 21 -1.87 2.50 18.18
N THR A 22 -2.00 1.21 17.89
CA THR A 22 -1.74 0.55 16.61
C THR A 22 -1.06 1.41 15.54
N ARG A 23 0.21 1.07 15.23
CA ARG A 23 0.96 1.52 14.03
C ARG A 23 0.31 1.00 12.73
N ILE A 24 -0.90 1.47 12.42
CA ILE A 24 -1.67 1.10 11.21
C ILE A 24 -2.20 2.35 10.48
N ALA A 25 -2.24 3.52 11.14
CA ALA A 25 -2.91 4.73 10.63
C ALA A 25 -2.11 5.56 9.60
N GLN A 26 -0.93 5.12 9.17
CA GLN A 26 -0.16 5.75 8.09
C GLN A 26 0.41 4.69 7.14
N ALA A 27 -0.43 4.19 6.24
CA ALA A 27 0.06 3.93 4.88
C ALA A 27 0.71 5.24 4.40
N PRO A 28 2.03 5.27 4.12
CA PRO A 28 2.70 6.53 3.82
C PRO A 28 2.02 7.21 2.64
N SER A 29 2.04 8.55 2.62
CA SER A 29 1.40 9.36 1.57
C SER A 29 1.77 8.90 0.15
N VAL A 30 2.97 8.35 0.01
CA VAL A 30 3.49 7.68 -1.20
C VAL A 30 2.63 6.50 -1.66
N LEU A 31 2.20 5.59 -0.78
CA LEU A 31 1.32 4.46 -1.17
C LEU A 31 0.00 4.96 -1.77
N ARG A 32 -0.60 5.99 -1.16
CA ARG A 32 -1.82 6.62 -1.68
C ARG A 32 -1.61 7.32 -3.03
N GLN A 33 -0.38 7.66 -3.41
CA GLN A 33 -0.04 8.14 -4.75
C GLN A 33 0.18 6.98 -5.74
N VAL A 34 0.73 5.85 -5.28
CA VAL A 34 0.99 4.63 -6.08
C VAL A 34 -0.31 3.95 -6.52
N MET A 35 -1.23 3.71 -5.57
CA MET A 35 -2.49 2.97 -5.82
C MET A 35 -3.76 3.79 -5.68
N GLY A 36 -3.73 4.97 -5.06
CA GLY A 36 -4.92 5.74 -4.73
C GLY A 36 -5.40 5.51 -3.29
N PRO A 37 -6.35 6.33 -2.80
CA PRO A 37 -6.85 6.24 -1.42
C PRO A 37 -7.79 5.03 -1.21
N ASP A 38 -8.59 4.68 -2.22
CA ASP A 38 -9.63 3.65 -2.11
C ASP A 38 -8.99 2.25 -2.14
N ASP A 39 -8.16 1.95 -3.13
CA ASP A 39 -7.33 0.74 -3.23
C ASP A 39 -6.46 0.52 -1.97
N CYS A 40 -5.87 1.60 -1.44
CA CYS A 40 -5.10 1.55 -0.19
C CYS A 40 -5.98 1.20 1.03
N SER A 41 -7.25 1.59 1.03
CA SER A 41 -8.22 1.25 2.08
C SER A 41 -8.71 -0.20 1.93
N LEU A 42 -8.96 -0.64 0.70
CA LEU A 42 -9.35 -2.01 0.36
C LEU A 42 -8.28 -3.03 0.80
N LEU A 43 -6.99 -2.74 0.54
CA LEU A 43 -5.89 -3.54 1.06
C LEU A 43 -5.77 -3.48 2.60
N ALA A 44 -6.05 -2.33 3.23
CA ALA A 44 -6.03 -2.22 4.68
C ALA A 44 -7.12 -3.08 5.35
N GLU A 45 -8.29 -3.20 4.71
CA GLU A 45 -9.42 -3.99 5.19
C GLU A 45 -9.23 -5.50 4.95
N HIS A 46 -8.88 -5.91 3.73
CA HIS A 46 -8.84 -7.33 3.36
C HIS A 46 -7.48 -7.98 3.53
N GLN A 47 -6.37 -7.27 3.28
CA GLN A 47 -5.01 -7.84 3.25
C GLN A 47 -3.94 -6.89 3.85
N PRO A 48 -4.02 -6.57 5.16
CA PRO A 48 -3.11 -5.64 5.81
C PRO A 48 -1.64 -6.11 5.84
N SER A 49 -1.40 -7.41 5.70
CA SER A 49 -0.09 -8.02 5.51
C SER A 49 0.55 -7.59 4.18
N LEU A 50 -0.21 -7.67 3.08
CA LEU A 50 0.22 -7.24 1.75
C LEU A 50 0.40 -5.73 1.69
N LEU A 51 -0.50 -4.95 2.33
CA LEU A 51 -0.30 -3.49 2.46
C LEU A 51 1.03 -3.16 3.16
N ARG A 52 1.39 -3.90 4.22
CA ARG A 52 2.67 -3.73 4.91
C ARG A 52 3.85 -4.13 4.03
N LYS A 53 3.72 -5.23 3.29
CA LYS A 53 4.74 -5.72 2.33
C LYS A 53 5.05 -4.65 1.27
N ILE A 54 4.02 -4.11 0.63
CA ILE A 54 4.15 -3.01 -0.35
C ILE A 54 4.74 -1.76 0.31
N GLY A 55 4.25 -1.37 1.51
CA GLY A 55 4.74 -0.21 2.25
C GLY A 55 6.19 -0.29 2.72
N ASN A 56 6.73 -1.50 2.84
CA ASN A 56 8.13 -1.76 3.16
C ASN A 56 9.02 -1.90 1.91
N HIS A 57 8.46 -1.75 0.69
CA HIS A 57 9.13 -2.06 -0.58
C HIS A 57 9.65 -3.51 -0.66
N GLU A 58 8.97 -4.45 -0.02
CA GLU A 58 9.31 -5.87 -0.09
C GLU A 58 8.83 -6.45 -1.44
N SER A 59 9.69 -7.19 -2.14
CA SER A 59 9.36 -7.81 -3.44
C SER A 59 8.13 -8.71 -3.32
N LEU A 60 7.16 -8.51 -4.20
CA LEU A 60 5.95 -9.30 -4.26
C LEU A 60 6.23 -10.70 -4.83
N GLU A 61 5.41 -11.65 -4.41
CA GLU A 61 5.35 -12.99 -4.95
C GLU A 61 4.15 -13.13 -5.90
N LEU A 62 4.14 -14.17 -6.73
CA LEU A 62 3.06 -14.44 -7.68
C LEU A 62 1.67 -14.46 -7.00
N LYS A 63 1.57 -15.07 -5.81
CA LYS A 63 0.35 -15.10 -4.98
C LYS A 63 -0.16 -13.71 -4.60
N ASP A 64 0.73 -12.74 -4.40
CA ASP A 64 0.37 -11.39 -4.01
C ASP A 64 -0.29 -10.66 -5.19
N LEU A 65 0.13 -10.97 -6.43
CA LEU A 65 -0.50 -10.45 -7.65
C LEU A 65 -1.89 -11.05 -7.88
N PHE A 66 -2.09 -12.34 -7.57
CA PHE A 66 -3.42 -12.96 -7.59
C PHE A 66 -4.36 -12.28 -6.61
N VAL A 67 -3.91 -12.06 -5.37
CA VAL A 67 -4.67 -11.32 -4.34
C VAL A 67 -5.05 -9.90 -4.80
N LEU A 68 -4.14 -9.16 -5.46
CA LEU A 68 -4.47 -7.84 -6.02
C LEU A 68 -5.57 -7.95 -7.11
N ASN A 69 -5.51 -8.97 -7.95
CA ASN A 69 -6.49 -9.21 -9.02
C ASN A 69 -7.86 -9.64 -8.47
N GLU A 70 -7.90 -10.51 -7.46
CA GLU A 70 -9.12 -10.90 -6.73
C GLU A 70 -9.80 -9.70 -6.05
N LEU A 71 -9.00 -8.77 -5.52
CA LEU A 71 -9.47 -7.49 -4.97
C LEU A 71 -9.87 -6.47 -6.06
N GLY A 72 -9.80 -6.83 -7.34
CA GLY A 72 -10.24 -5.99 -8.46
C GLY A 72 -9.30 -4.83 -8.81
N PHE A 73 -8.02 -4.90 -8.41
CA PHE A 73 -7.04 -3.85 -8.71
C PHE A 73 -6.86 -3.70 -10.22
N SER A 74 -6.88 -2.45 -10.71
CA SER A 74 -6.68 -2.21 -12.14
C SER A 74 -5.26 -2.61 -12.59
N PRO A 75 -5.07 -3.09 -13.84
CA PRO A 75 -3.76 -3.46 -14.37
C PRO A 75 -2.71 -2.36 -14.22
N LYS A 76 -3.12 -1.10 -14.36
CA LYS A 76 -2.25 0.07 -14.17
C LYS A 76 -1.77 0.21 -12.73
N VAL A 77 -2.65 0.00 -11.75
CA VAL A 77 -2.27 0.07 -10.33
C VAL A 77 -1.39 -1.13 -9.95
N MET A 78 -1.69 -2.34 -10.45
CA MET A 78 -0.82 -3.50 -10.25
C MET A 78 0.61 -3.24 -10.78
N ILE A 79 0.74 -2.63 -11.97
CA ILE A 79 2.04 -2.23 -12.53
C ILE A 79 2.72 -1.17 -11.65
N ASN A 80 2.02 -0.11 -11.23
CA ASN A 80 2.58 0.88 -10.30
C ASN A 80 3.10 0.24 -8.99
N ILE A 81 2.41 -0.77 -8.46
CA ILE A 81 2.81 -1.50 -7.25
C ILE A 81 4.05 -2.38 -7.53
N ILE A 82 4.10 -3.08 -8.66
CA ILE A 82 5.27 -3.86 -9.11
C ILE A 82 6.51 -2.95 -9.21
N ASP A 83 6.37 -1.78 -9.82
CA ASP A 83 7.44 -0.77 -9.93
C ASP A 83 7.89 -0.25 -8.57
N PHE A 84 6.93 0.12 -7.72
CA PHE A 84 7.18 0.66 -6.39
C PHE A 84 7.90 -0.32 -5.46
N THR A 85 7.62 -1.61 -5.60
CA THR A 85 8.25 -2.70 -4.86
C THR A 85 9.50 -3.26 -5.54
N HIS A 86 9.86 -2.75 -6.72
CA HIS A 86 10.92 -3.28 -7.60
C HIS A 86 10.81 -4.81 -7.80
N THR A 87 9.58 -5.31 -7.88
CA THR A 87 9.29 -6.75 -7.95
C THR A 87 9.82 -7.34 -9.26
N LYS A 88 10.61 -8.40 -9.15
CA LYS A 88 10.98 -9.26 -10.27
C LYS A 88 10.50 -10.69 -10.02
N ILE A 89 9.59 -11.16 -10.87
CA ILE A 89 9.12 -12.54 -10.88
C ILE A 89 9.76 -13.22 -12.09
N SER A 90 10.42 -14.35 -11.89
CA SER A 90 10.99 -15.14 -12.99
C SER A 90 9.86 -15.67 -13.87
N MET A 91 9.69 -15.13 -15.07
CA MET A 91 8.61 -15.52 -15.97
C MET A 91 8.99 -16.77 -16.77
N ASP A 92 8.24 -17.86 -16.58
CA ASP A 92 8.27 -19.03 -17.45
C ASP A 92 6.88 -19.29 -18.07
N ALA A 93 6.81 -20.20 -19.04
CA ALA A 93 5.57 -20.50 -19.75
C ALA A 93 4.44 -21.05 -18.84
N ARG A 94 4.77 -21.70 -17.72
CA ARG A 94 3.78 -22.21 -16.76
C ARG A 94 3.22 -21.08 -15.91
N ILE A 95 4.08 -20.16 -15.47
CA ILE A 95 3.69 -18.97 -14.72
C ILE A 95 2.80 -18.07 -15.60
N VAL A 96 3.15 -17.89 -16.88
CA VAL A 96 2.30 -17.14 -17.84
C VAL A 96 0.92 -17.75 -17.97
N VAL A 97 0.81 -19.08 -18.15
CA VAL A 97 -0.48 -19.79 -18.23
C VAL A 97 -1.26 -19.65 -16.93
N GLN A 98 -0.62 -19.87 -15.77
CA GLN A 98 -1.27 -19.72 -14.46
C GLN A 98 -1.81 -18.30 -14.25
N MET A 99 -1.05 -17.27 -14.63
CA MET A 99 -1.53 -15.88 -14.57
C MET A 99 -2.74 -15.62 -15.47
N GLN A 100 -2.80 -16.25 -16.65
CA GLN A 100 -3.96 -16.16 -17.54
C GLN A 100 -5.19 -16.90 -16.99
N GLU A 101 -5.00 -18.06 -16.36
CA GLU A 101 -6.05 -18.85 -15.70
C GLU A 101 -6.65 -18.09 -14.49
N GLU A 102 -5.81 -17.43 -13.70
CA GLU A 102 -6.21 -16.52 -12.60
C GLU A 102 -6.75 -15.16 -13.09
N GLY A 103 -6.90 -14.99 -14.40
CA GLY A 103 -7.51 -13.79 -15.01
C GLY A 103 -6.66 -12.52 -14.96
N ILE A 104 -5.36 -12.62 -14.69
CA ILE A 104 -4.45 -11.47 -14.71
C ILE A 104 -4.40 -10.87 -16.12
N SER A 105 -4.62 -9.57 -16.22
CA SER A 105 -4.55 -8.86 -17.50
C SER A 105 -3.22 -9.07 -18.21
N PHE A 106 -3.29 -9.37 -19.51
CA PHE A 106 -2.14 -9.55 -20.40
C PHE A 106 -1.17 -8.35 -20.38
N GLN A 107 -1.64 -7.16 -20.03
CA GLN A 107 -0.81 -5.98 -19.81
C GLN A 107 0.18 -6.16 -18.65
N VAL A 108 -0.25 -6.73 -17.52
CA VAL A 108 0.60 -7.00 -16.35
C VAL A 108 1.57 -8.13 -16.64
N ILE A 109 1.10 -9.18 -17.32
CA ILE A 109 1.93 -10.33 -17.73
C ILE A 109 3.06 -9.87 -18.67
N THR A 110 2.71 -9.10 -19.71
CA THR A 110 3.69 -8.54 -20.66
C THR A 110 4.68 -7.60 -19.96
N TYR A 111 4.20 -6.82 -18.98
CA TYR A 111 5.07 -5.96 -18.19
C TYR A 111 6.12 -6.75 -17.41
N LEU A 112 5.70 -7.81 -16.69
CA LEU A 112 6.62 -8.67 -15.93
C LEU A 112 7.62 -9.42 -16.82
N ILE A 113 7.21 -9.84 -18.02
CA ILE A 113 8.12 -10.43 -19.01
C ILE A 113 9.21 -9.42 -19.41
N GLY A 114 8.82 -8.17 -19.69
CA GLY A 114 9.77 -7.09 -20.03
C GLY A 114 10.71 -6.67 -18.88
N LEU A 115 10.46 -7.08 -17.63
CA LEU A 115 11.38 -6.89 -16.49
C LEU A 115 12.43 -8.02 -16.35
N CYS A 116 12.28 -9.10 -17.13
CA CYS A 116 13.16 -10.27 -17.15
C CYS A 116 14.22 -10.23 -18.26
N GLU A 117 14.10 -9.32 -19.22
CA GLU A 117 15.08 -9.04 -20.28
C GLU A 117 16.24 -8.13 -19.77
#